data_AF-A0A535QJ69-F1
#
_entry.id   AF-A0A535QJ69-F1
#
_cell.length_a   1.000
_cell.length_b   1.000
_cell.length_c   1.000
_cell.angle_alpha   90.00
_cell.angle_beta   90.00
_cell.angle_gamma   90.00
#
_symmetry.space_group_name_H-M   'P 1'
#
loop_
_entity.id
_entity.type
_entity.pdbx_description
1 polymer ?
#
loop_
_entity_poly.entity_id
_entity_poly.type
_entity_poly.pdbx_seq_one_letter_code
_entity_poly.pdbx_strand_id
1 'polypeptide(L)'
;IGRAFTGGAGLALSMSVAALVLIPLGVGSGRGMLLNPKVLLVGVGVAVLSTIIPFSLELEALRRLPARVFGVLMSLEPAIAALIGFVVLRETIGLRALVALILIIVASGGVSFFQQRDYVE
;
A
#
# COMPACT_ATOMS: atom_id res chain seq x y z
N ILE A 1 -15.29 -8.77 -7.64
CA ILE A 1 -15.63 -7.36 -7.32
C ILE A 1 -15.38 -6.43 -8.53
N GLY A 2 -14.21 -6.47 -9.18
CA GLY A 2 -13.83 -5.55 -10.28
C GLY A 2 -14.61 -5.58 -11.62
N ARG A 3 -15.65 -6.43 -11.76
CA ARG A 3 -16.57 -6.43 -12.92
C ARG A 3 -18.01 -6.05 -12.58
N ALA A 4 -18.37 -6.04 -11.29
CA ALA A 4 -19.74 -5.81 -10.82
C ALA A 4 -19.97 -4.39 -10.26
N PHE A 5 -18.90 -3.65 -9.97
CA PHE A 5 -18.97 -2.31 -9.38
C PHE A 5 -18.14 -1.34 -10.22
N THR A 6 -18.79 -0.30 -10.75
CA THR A 6 -18.13 0.77 -11.52
C THR A 6 -17.46 1.79 -10.59
N GLY A 7 -16.24 2.23 -10.93
CA GLY A 7 -15.52 3.26 -10.19
C GLY A 7 -14.93 2.74 -8.87
N GLY A 8 -15.26 3.40 -7.75
CA GLY A 8 -14.72 3.12 -6.42
C GLY A 8 -15.67 2.37 -5.47
N ALA A 9 -16.89 2.04 -5.90
CA ALA A 9 -17.90 1.41 -5.04
C ALA A 9 -17.45 0.06 -4.46
N GLY A 10 -16.64 -0.70 -5.21
CA GLY A 10 -16.05 -1.95 -4.73
C GLY A 10 -15.06 -1.73 -3.56
N LEU A 11 -14.24 -0.68 -3.63
CA LEU A 11 -13.32 -0.31 -2.54
C LEU A 11 -14.08 0.19 -1.32
N ALA A 12 -15.10 1.03 -1.52
CA ALA A 12 -15.92 1.54 -0.41
C ALA A 12 -16.60 0.38 0.35
N LEU A 13 -17.12 -0.61 -0.38
CA LEU A 13 -17.71 -1.80 0.23
C LEU A 13 -16.67 -2.63 0.99
N SER A 14 -15.50 -2.90 0.40
CA SER A 14 -14.45 -3.68 1.07
C SER A 14 -13.92 -2.97 2.31
N MET A 15 -13.75 -1.64 2.26
CA MET A 15 -13.37 -0.82 3.41
C MET A 15 -14.45 -0.84 4.50
N SER A 16 -15.73 -0.81 4.13
CA SER A 16 -16.83 -0.91 5.09
C SER A 16 -16.83 -2.26 5.80
N VAL A 17 -16.65 -3.36 5.05
CA VAL A 17 -16.57 -4.70 5.62
C VAL A 17 -15.34 -4.84 6.52
N ALA A 18 -14.16 -4.37 6.07
CA ALA A 18 -12.95 -4.37 6.87
C ALA A 18 -13.13 -3.59 8.19
N ALA A 19 -13.76 -2.41 8.12
CA ALA A 19 -14.06 -1.59 9.29
C ALA A 19 -14.98 -2.33 10.27
N LEU A 20 -16.06 -2.95 9.79
CA LEU A 20 -16.97 -3.72 10.66
C LEU A 20 -16.27 -4.88 11.38
N VAL A 21 -15.33 -5.54 10.72
CA VAL A 21 -14.53 -6.63 11.31
C VAL A 21 -13.51 -6.09 12.33
N LEU A 22 -12.89 -4.95 12.04
CA LEU A 22 -11.86 -4.34 12.89
C LEU A 22 -12.41 -3.58 14.10
N ILE A 23 -13.62 -3.00 14.02
CA ILE A 23 -14.28 -2.27 15.11
C ILE A 23 -14.32 -3.08 16.42
N PRO A 24 -14.83 -4.32 16.48
CA PRO A 24 -14.89 -5.07 17.73
C PRO A 24 -13.49 -5.38 18.31
N LEU A 25 -12.50 -5.65 17.46
CA LEU A 25 -11.11 -5.85 17.88
C LEU A 25 -10.49 -4.58 18.45
N GLY A 26 -10.76 -3.43 17.82
CA GLY A 26 -10.34 -2.12 18.30
C GLY A 26 -10.96 -1.78 19.65
N VAL A 27 -12.29 -1.87 19.76
CA VAL A 27 -13.03 -1.58 20.99
C VAL A 27 -12.58 -2.50 22.14
N GLY A 28 -12.34 -3.78 21.88
CA GLY A 28 -11.83 -4.73 22.88
C GLY A 28 -10.42 -4.40 23.38
N SER A 29 -9.56 -3.84 22.52
CA SER A 29 -8.14 -3.60 22.83
C SER A 29 -7.86 -2.19 23.37
N GLY A 30 -8.62 -1.17 22.94
CA GLY A 30 -8.28 0.24 23.13
C GLY A 30 -9.09 1.02 24.16
N ARG A 31 -9.74 0.33 25.12
CA ARG A 31 -10.49 0.86 26.29
C ARG A 31 -10.56 2.40 26.37
N GLY A 32 -11.72 3.02 26.13
CA GLY A 32 -12.01 4.46 26.40
C GLY A 32 -11.20 5.50 25.61
N MET A 33 -9.92 5.25 25.34
CA MET A 33 -8.99 6.14 24.65
C MET A 33 -9.29 6.24 23.16
N LEU A 34 -9.85 5.18 22.56
CA LEU A 34 -10.38 5.21 21.19
C LEU A 34 -11.59 6.14 21.02
N LEU A 35 -12.31 6.46 22.10
CA LEU A 35 -13.43 7.40 22.07
C LEU A 35 -12.98 8.85 22.28
N ASN A 36 -11.67 9.09 22.46
CA ASN A 36 -11.14 10.44 22.55
C ASN A 36 -11.25 11.13 21.18
N PRO A 37 -11.94 12.28 21.07
CA PRO A 37 -12.13 12.98 19.80
C PRO A 37 -10.82 13.32 19.09
N LYS A 38 -9.74 13.60 19.84
CA LYS A 38 -8.43 13.90 19.27
C LYS A 38 -7.80 12.68 18.62
N VAL A 39 -7.91 11.51 19.25
CA VAL A 39 -7.39 10.25 18.72
C VAL A 39 -8.15 9.84 17.47
N LEU A 40 -9.48 9.99 17.48
CA LEU A 40 -10.33 9.81 16.30
C LEU A 40 -9.94 10.75 15.16
N LEU A 41 -9.72 12.04 15.44
CA LEU A 41 -9.32 13.01 14.42
C LEU A 41 -7.97 12.66 13.77
N VAL A 42 -6.98 12.30 14.59
CA VAL A 42 -5.66 11.86 14.09
C VAL A 42 -5.81 10.55 13.31
N GLY A 43 -6.60 9.59 13.80
CA GLY A 43 -6.87 8.33 13.13
C GLY A 43 -7.52 8.52 11.75
N VAL A 44 -8.48 9.44 11.64
CA VAL A 44 -9.07 9.84 10.36
C VAL A 44 -8.01 10.46 9.45
N GLY A 45 -7.15 11.35 9.97
CA GLY A 45 -6.04 11.92 9.21
C GLY A 45 -5.10 10.85 8.64
N VAL A 46 -4.69 9.88 9.48
CA VAL A 46 -3.84 8.75 9.06
C VAL A 46 -4.55 7.89 8.02
N ALA A 47 -5.84 7.57 8.21
CA ALA A 47 -6.61 6.77 7.26
C ALA A 47 -6.74 7.46 5.89
N VAL A 48 -6.97 8.78 5.88
CA VAL A 48 -7.06 9.55 4.64
C VAL A 48 -5.71 9.57 3.92
N LEU A 49 -4.64 9.93 4.63
CA LEU A 49 -3.30 10.11 4.05
C LEU A 49 -2.65 8.79 3.62
N SER A 50 -2.85 7.72 4.39
CA SER A 50 -2.17 6.43 4.17
C SER A 50 -2.97 5.46 3.30
N THR A 51 -4.29 5.59 3.24
CA THR A 51 -5.16 4.59 2.59
C THR A 51 -6.00 5.21 1.50
N ILE A 52 -6.80 6.23 1.81
CA ILE A 52 -7.75 6.78 0.83
C ILE A 52 -7.03 7.47 -0.33
N ILE A 53 -6.08 8.36 -0.03
CA ILE A 53 -5.34 9.09 -1.07
C ILE A 53 -4.47 8.13 -1.89
N PRO A 54 -3.61 7.28 -1.29
CA PRO A 54 -2.76 6.36 -2.05
C PRO A 54 -3.57 5.40 -2.91
N PHE A 55 -4.63 4.77 -2.37
CA PHE A 55 -5.45 3.87 -3.18
C PHE A 55 -6.22 4.57 -4.30
N SER A 56 -6.65 5.82 -4.09
CA SER A 56 -7.30 6.58 -5.16
C SER A 56 -6.32 6.87 -6.30
N LEU A 57 -5.08 7.26 -5.96
CA LEU A 57 -4.01 7.46 -6.93
C LEU A 57 -3.62 6.14 -7.62
N GLU A 58 -3.62 5.03 -6.88
CA GLU A 58 -3.31 3.70 -7.40
C GLU A 58 -4.35 3.24 -8.42
N LEU A 59 -5.64 3.40 -8.11
CA LEU A 59 -6.72 3.12 -9.06
C LEU A 59 -6.68 4.01 -10.30
N GLU A 60 -6.35 5.29 -10.13
CA GLU A 60 -6.22 6.21 -11.25
C GLU A 60 -4.97 5.89 -12.09
N ALA A 61 -3.87 5.48 -11.47
CA ALA A 61 -2.67 5.01 -12.15
C ALA A 61 -2.97 3.74 -12.96
N LEU A 62 -3.73 2.78 -12.41
CA LEU A 62 -4.19 1.59 -13.11
C LEU A 62 -5.07 1.92 -14.34
N ARG A 63 -5.80 3.04 -14.28
CA ARG A 63 -6.63 3.51 -15.41
C ARG A 63 -5.84 4.22 -16.49
N ARG A 64 -4.71 4.84 -16.15
CA ARG A 64 -3.91 5.67 -17.08
C ARG A 64 -2.65 4.99 -17.60
N LEU A 65 -2.08 4.07 -16.83
CA LEU A 65 -0.84 3.38 -17.17
C LEU A 65 -1.14 1.96 -17.67
N PRO A 66 -0.35 1.44 -18.63
CA PRO A 66 -0.35 0.02 -18.92
C PRO A 66 -0.04 -0.78 -17.64
N ALA A 67 -0.75 -1.88 -17.41
CA ALA A 67 -0.58 -2.74 -16.22
C ALA A 67 0.88 -3.13 -15.95
N ARG A 68 1.69 -3.19 -17.02
CA ARG A 68 3.15 -3.38 -17.00
C ARG A 68 3.89 -2.31 -16.19
N VAL A 69 3.68 -1.03 -16.54
CA VAL A 69 4.39 0.09 -15.90
C VAL A 69 3.97 0.21 -14.44
N PHE A 70 2.67 0.04 -14.19
CA PHE A 70 2.12 -0.01 -12.84
C PHE A 70 2.73 -1.15 -11.99
N GLY A 71 2.87 -2.35 -12.56
CA GLY A 71 3.47 -3.49 -11.87
C GLY A 71 4.93 -3.26 -11.45
N VAL A 72 5.72 -2.58 -12.29
CA VAL A 72 7.11 -2.19 -11.94
C VAL A 72 7.12 -1.12 -10.84
N LEU A 73 6.21 -0.15 -10.88
CA LEU A 73 6.09 0.85 -9.82
C LEU A 73 5.70 0.22 -8.48
N MET A 74 4.77 -0.74 -8.47
CA MET A 74 4.38 -1.49 -7.28
C MET A 74 5.54 -2.33 -6.73
N SER A 75 6.39 -2.91 -7.58
CA SER A 75 7.55 -3.68 -7.10
C SER A 75 8.64 -2.82 -6.44
N LEU A 76 8.64 -1.50 -6.70
CA LEU A 76 9.53 -0.53 -6.06
C LEU A 76 9.00 -0.01 -4.72
N GLU A 77 7.70 -0.18 -4.43
CA GLU A 77 7.08 0.25 -3.18
C GLU A 77 7.82 -0.23 -1.92
N PRO A 78 8.26 -1.49 -1.81
CA PRO A 78 8.99 -1.96 -0.62
C PRO A 78 10.32 -1.24 -0.41
N ALA A 79 11.01 -0.88 -1.50
CA ALA A 79 12.27 -0.17 -1.42
C ALA A 79 12.07 1.28 -0.94
N ILE A 80 11.03 1.94 -1.44
CA ILE A 80 10.63 3.29 -1.00
C ILE A 80 10.17 3.26 0.46
N ALA A 81 9.35 2.28 0.85
CA ALA A 81 8.89 2.11 2.22
C ALA A 81 10.06 1.93 3.19
N ALA A 82 11.03 1.09 2.86
CA ALA A 82 12.24 0.90 3.66
C ALA A 82 13.08 2.19 3.77
N LEU A 83 13.21 2.94 2.68
CA LEU A 83 13.92 4.23 2.68
C LEU A 83 13.22 5.25 3.58
N ILE A 84 11.89 5.35 3.49
CA ILE A 84 11.10 6.25 4.34
C ILE A 84 11.22 5.83 5.81
N GLY A 85 11.15 4.52 6.13
CA GLY A 85 11.37 4.02 7.49
C GLY A 85 12.76 4.38 8.04
N PHE A 86 13.79 4.24 7.21
CA PHE A 86 15.16 4.64 7.58
C PHE A 86 15.29 6.15 7.81
N VAL A 87 14.72 6.98 6.93
CA VAL A 87 14.90 8.44 6.98
C VAL A 87 14.00 9.11 8.01
N VAL A 88 12.71 8.75 8.02
CA VAL A 88 11.68 9.42 8.83
C VAL A 88 11.59 8.81 10.22
N LEU A 89 11.61 7.47 10.34
CA LEU A 89 11.54 6.76 11.62
C LEU A 89 12.92 6.51 12.25
N ARG A 90 14.02 6.75 11.52
CA ARG A 90 15.41 6.48 11.95
C ARG A 90 15.64 5.02 12.35
N GLU A 91 14.91 4.09 11.74
CA GLU A 91 15.08 2.67 12.00
C GLU A 91 16.45 2.20 11.48
N THR A 92 17.17 1.41 12.27
CA THR A 92 18.41 0.79 11.80
C THR A 92 18.08 -0.35 10.85
N ILE A 93 18.45 -0.22 9.57
CA ILE A 93 18.30 -1.28 8.57
C ILE A 93 19.23 -2.43 8.97
N GLY A 94 18.67 -3.45 9.62
CA GLY A 94 19.40 -4.66 9.98
C GLY A 94 19.81 -5.46 8.75
N LEU A 95 20.79 -6.36 8.90
CA LEU A 95 21.32 -7.19 7.82
C LEU A 95 20.22 -7.94 7.03
N ARG A 96 19.16 -8.38 7.73
CA ARG A 96 18.01 -9.08 7.13
C ARG A 96 17.21 -8.18 6.18
N ALA A 97 16.98 -6.93 6.56
CA ALA A 97 16.26 -5.95 5.74
C ALA A 97 17.09 -5.57 4.51
N LEU A 98 18.41 -5.48 4.65
CA LEU A 98 19.31 -5.24 3.53
C LEU A 98 19.28 -6.39 2.50
N VAL A 99 19.32 -7.63 2.96
CA VAL A 99 19.21 -8.81 2.08
C VAL A 99 17.85 -8.85 1.38
N ALA A 100 16.76 -8.56 2.09
CA ALA A 100 15.44 -8.46 1.48
C ALA A 100 15.38 -7.35 0.41
N LEU A 101 15.97 -6.18 0.67
CA LEU A 101 16.04 -5.08 -0.29
C LEU A 101 16.80 -5.49 -1.56
N ILE A 102 17.95 -6.16 -1.42
CA ILE A 102 18.75 -6.66 -2.54
C ILE A 102 17.94 -7.67 -3.37
N LEU A 103 17.26 -8.63 -2.73
CA LEU A 103 16.39 -9.59 -3.39
C LEU A 103 15.28 -8.92 -4.20
N ILE A 104 14.63 -7.90 -3.62
CA ILE A 104 13.55 -7.15 -4.27
C ILE A 104 14.08 -6.35 -5.47
N ILE A 105 15.25 -5.71 -5.33
CA ILE A 105 15.91 -4.99 -6.43
C ILE A 105 16.25 -5.95 -7.57
N VAL A 106 16.83 -7.12 -7.26
CA VAL A 106 17.17 -8.15 -8.25
C VAL A 106 15.91 -8.70 -8.93
N ALA A 107 14.84 -8.97 -8.18
CA ALA A 107 13.57 -9.42 -8.75
C ALA A 107 12.94 -8.36 -9.66
N SER A 108 12.90 -7.10 -9.22
CA SER A 108 12.35 -5.98 -9.99
C SER A 108 13.16 -5.71 -11.27
N GLY A 109 14.48 -5.77 -11.17
CA GLY A 109 15.38 -5.70 -12.32
C GLY A 109 15.18 -6.88 -13.27
N GLY A 110 15.07 -8.10 -12.74
CA GLY A 110 14.84 -9.32 -13.51
C GLY A 110 13.55 -9.27 -14.32
N VAL A 111 12.44 -8.81 -13.72
CA VAL A 111 11.18 -8.59 -14.44
C VAL A 111 11.38 -7.58 -15.58
N SER A 112 12.07 -6.48 -15.32
CA SER A 112 12.33 -5.44 -16.35
C SER A 112 13.21 -5.97 -17.50
N PHE A 113 14.21 -6.81 -17.21
CA PHE A 113 15.13 -7.39 -18.21
C PHE A 113 14.49 -8.51 -19.04
N PHE A 114 13.77 -9.46 -18.41
CA PHE A 114 13.13 -10.56 -19.13
C PHE A 114 12.02 -10.05 -20.06
N GLN A 115 11.35 -8.99 -19.64
CA GLN A 115 10.24 -8.39 -20.34
C GLN A 115 10.62 -7.59 -21.59
N GLN A 116 11.92 -7.27 -21.77
CA GLN A 116 12.46 -6.67 -22.99
C GLN A 116 12.72 -7.74 -24.08
N ARG A 117 12.87 -9.01 -23.71
CA ARG A 117 13.04 -10.13 -24.65
C ARG A 117 11.74 -10.51 -25.38
N ASP A 118 10.59 -10.45 -24.71
CA ASP A 118 9.28 -10.80 -25.30
C ASP A 118 8.74 -9.79 -26.34
N TYR A 119 9.45 -8.69 -26.64
CA TYR A 119 9.07 -7.71 -27.67
C TYR A 119 9.87 -7.83 -28.97
N VAL A 120 10.90 -8.69 -28.97
CA VAL A 120 11.83 -8.85 -30.10
C VAL A 120 11.58 -10.16 -30.85
N GLU A 121 10.60 -10.97 -30.40
CA GLU A 121 10.05 -12.13 -31.12
C GLU A 121 8.63 -11.85 -31.60
#